data_AF-A0A0J6XZG3-F1
#
_entry.id   AF-A0A0J6XZG3-F1
#
_cell.length_a   1.000
_cell.length_b   1.000
_cell.length_c   1.000
_cell.angle_alpha   90.00
_cell.angle_beta   90.00
_cell.angle_gamma   90.00
#
_symmetry.space_group_name_H-M   'P 1'
#
loop_
_entity.id
_entity.type
_entity.pdbx_description
1 polymer ?
#
loop_
_entity_poly.entity_id
_entity_poly.type
_entity_poly.pdbx_seq_one_letter_code
_entity_poly.pdbx_strand_id
1 'polypeptide(L)'
;MSEPSEALAAEPPPSPSAPSSAPPRPSAPPLTGSLPPAGPSVTARATLAGTVVSLLLIAAIVLGSRLLRDFDSALLPYAVATVFLAFGVAYRYTVWVSAPGARRLFKKGFGSFFSAANFRKAPTAVPRMIATYLGFQKFLGARSRSRWAAHQLIFWGCLLAAAITFPLTWGWFTFTSSTGSGPGYEMRIWGFKILGVNALNVVGWLMFHGLDLAAVLVIPGASYFLWRRMKDRGAITGQRFAYDLLPLICLIVISVTGLLLTFSSIFLHGGGYEFLALLHMVSVVFTLIYIPFGKFFHIVQRPAAVGMQLFKYTARQDEQVFACKRCGEPVDTAPYVENLRATMRDLKLDFNAFVEYCPRCKRVLRGNAYLAHVKKGFK
;
A
#
# COMPACT_ATOMS: atom_id res chain seq x y z
N MET A 1 20.35 23.82 45.32
CA MET A 1 20.82 23.58 46.70
C MET A 1 19.58 23.49 47.56
N SER A 2 19.44 22.37 48.28
CA SER A 2 18.53 22.10 49.42
C SER A 2 17.00 22.20 49.24
N GLU A 3 16.36 21.03 49.07
CA GLU A 3 15.23 20.60 49.94
C GLU A 3 15.78 20.15 51.32
N PRO A 4 15.00 19.78 52.37
CA PRO A 4 13.52 19.69 52.54
C PRO A 4 13.00 20.26 53.90
N SER A 5 11.67 20.23 54.14
CA SER A 5 11.07 19.73 55.40
C SER A 5 9.56 19.53 55.29
N GLU A 6 9.13 18.30 55.60
CA GLU A 6 7.76 17.87 55.92
C GLU A 6 7.21 18.59 57.16
N ALA A 7 5.92 18.98 57.13
CA ALA A 7 5.05 18.98 58.32
C ALA A 7 3.56 19.12 57.95
N LEU A 8 2.76 18.20 58.51
CA LEU A 8 1.32 18.25 58.79
C LEU A 8 0.34 17.96 57.64
N ALA A 9 0.04 16.68 57.50
CA ALA A 9 -1.15 16.14 56.86
C ALA A 9 -2.42 16.57 57.63
N ALA A 10 -3.35 17.19 56.91
CA ALA A 10 -4.73 17.39 57.37
C ALA A 10 -5.57 16.14 57.09
N GLU A 11 -6.41 15.77 58.06
CA GLU A 11 -7.31 14.63 58.05
C GLU A 11 -8.32 14.71 56.89
N PRO A 12 -8.60 13.61 56.15
CA PRO A 12 -9.62 13.63 55.10
C PRO A 12 -11.05 13.58 55.70
N PRO A 13 -12.04 14.27 55.10
CA PRO A 13 -13.42 14.27 55.59
C PRO A 13 -14.10 12.90 55.42
N PRO A 14 -15.13 12.60 56.24
CA PRO A 14 -15.77 11.30 56.27
C PRO A 14 -16.51 10.96 54.96
N SER A 15 -16.44 9.68 54.61
CA SER A 15 -17.04 9.11 53.40
C SER A 15 -18.58 9.16 53.44
N PRO A 16 -19.26 9.53 52.34
CA PRO A 16 -20.71 9.42 52.29
C PRO A 16 -21.14 7.94 52.26
N SER A 17 -22.18 7.66 53.05
CA SER A 17 -22.81 6.37 53.27
C SER A 17 -23.19 5.62 51.98
N ALA A 18 -22.98 4.31 52.02
CA ALA A 18 -23.30 3.38 50.95
C ALA A 18 -24.81 3.35 50.63
N PRO A 19 -25.22 3.29 49.35
CA PRO A 19 -26.58 2.99 48.99
C PRO A 19 -26.87 1.49 49.09
N SER A 20 -28.07 1.22 49.60
CA SER A 20 -28.76 -0.05 49.81
C SER A 20 -28.59 -1.12 48.72
N SER A 21 -28.59 -2.37 49.19
CA SER A 21 -28.48 -3.65 48.49
C SER A 21 -29.26 -3.76 47.18
N ALA A 22 -28.55 -3.95 46.06
CA ALA A 22 -29.09 -4.52 44.84
C ALA A 22 -29.09 -6.07 44.93
N PRO A 23 -30.08 -6.77 44.36
CA PRO A 23 -30.12 -8.22 44.40
C PRO A 23 -28.95 -8.85 43.61
N PRO A 24 -28.45 -10.03 44.02
CA PRO A 24 -27.32 -10.67 43.36
C PRO A 24 -27.70 -11.04 41.92
N ARG A 25 -26.84 -10.68 40.97
CA ARG A 25 -26.95 -11.14 39.57
C ARG A 25 -26.84 -12.68 39.55
N PRO A 26 -27.66 -13.40 38.79
CA PRO A 26 -27.49 -14.84 38.62
C PRO A 26 -26.10 -15.12 38.04
N SER A 27 -25.39 -16.06 38.67
CA SER A 27 -24.11 -16.57 38.23
C SER A 27 -24.24 -17.13 36.82
N ALA A 28 -23.48 -16.57 35.88
CA ALA A 28 -23.39 -17.12 34.54
C ALA A 28 -22.82 -18.54 34.61
N PRO A 29 -23.42 -19.54 33.92
CA PRO A 29 -22.89 -20.89 33.90
C PRO A 29 -21.47 -20.90 33.32
N PRO A 30 -20.57 -21.77 33.83
CA PRO A 30 -19.21 -21.87 33.30
C PRO A 30 -19.28 -22.28 31.83
N LEU A 31 -18.70 -21.45 30.95
CA LEU A 31 -18.52 -21.72 29.53
C LEU A 31 -17.55 -22.90 29.36
N THR A 32 -18.06 -24.11 29.53
CA THR A 32 -17.39 -25.37 29.15
C THR A 32 -17.61 -25.62 27.66
N GLY A 33 -17.21 -24.64 26.84
CA GLY A 33 -17.08 -24.82 25.41
C GLY A 33 -15.63 -25.21 25.12
N SER A 34 -15.38 -26.47 24.80
CA SER A 34 -14.12 -26.89 24.19
C SER A 34 -13.81 -25.98 23.01
N LEU A 35 -12.78 -25.15 23.12
CA LEU A 35 -12.35 -24.29 22.03
C LEU A 35 -12.05 -25.19 20.81
N PRO A 36 -12.65 -24.91 19.64
CA PRO A 36 -12.32 -25.66 18.43
C PRO A 36 -10.80 -25.57 18.20
N PRO A 37 -10.18 -26.62 17.63
CA PRO A 37 -8.72 -26.66 17.45
C PRO A 37 -8.28 -25.37 16.79
N ALA A 38 -7.34 -24.67 17.44
CA ALA A 38 -6.86 -23.39 16.97
C ALA A 38 -6.25 -23.61 15.58
N GLY A 39 -6.95 -23.18 14.53
CA GLY A 39 -6.40 -23.19 13.18
C GLY A 39 -5.05 -22.46 13.14
N PRO A 40 -4.22 -22.71 12.13
CA PRO A 40 -2.88 -22.14 12.06
C PRO A 40 -2.92 -20.63 12.25
N SER A 41 -2.02 -20.12 13.10
CA SER A 41 -1.96 -18.69 13.43
C SER A 41 -1.84 -17.84 12.16
N VAL A 42 -2.30 -16.59 12.21
CA VAL A 42 -2.18 -15.66 11.06
C VAL A 42 -0.72 -15.54 10.63
N THR A 43 0.21 -15.57 11.59
CA THR A 43 1.65 -15.60 11.33
C THR A 43 2.07 -16.83 10.53
N ALA A 44 1.68 -18.04 10.94
CA ALA A 44 2.04 -19.27 10.23
C ALA A 44 1.53 -19.25 8.77
N ARG A 45 0.28 -18.82 8.57
CA ARG A 45 -0.31 -18.70 7.22
C ARG A 45 0.40 -17.63 6.38
N ALA A 46 0.75 -16.50 6.98
CA ALA A 46 1.44 -15.41 6.29
C ALA A 46 2.87 -15.81 5.92
N THR A 47 3.60 -16.49 6.81
CA THR A 47 4.93 -17.03 6.54
C THR A 47 4.87 -18.06 5.42
N LEU A 48 3.93 -19.02 5.48
CA LEU A 48 3.74 -20.01 4.43
C LEU A 48 3.47 -19.35 3.07
N ALA A 49 2.54 -18.39 3.02
CA ALA A 49 2.23 -17.67 1.78
C ALA A 49 3.45 -16.90 1.25
N GLY A 50 4.20 -16.24 2.14
CA GLY A 50 5.45 -15.57 1.79
C GLY A 50 6.47 -16.54 1.18
N THR A 51 6.75 -17.65 1.87
CA THR A 51 7.71 -18.66 1.42
C THR A 51 7.31 -19.26 0.07
N VAL A 52 6.04 -19.63 -0.10
CA VAL A 52 5.54 -20.18 -1.38
C VAL A 52 5.73 -19.17 -2.51
N VAL A 53 5.36 -17.90 -2.30
CA VAL A 53 5.53 -16.86 -3.34
C VAL A 53 7.01 -16.64 -3.68
N SER A 54 7.90 -16.64 -2.69
CA SER A 54 9.34 -16.54 -2.94
C SER A 54 9.90 -17.73 -3.71
N LEU A 55 9.51 -18.96 -3.36
CA LEU A 55 9.93 -20.17 -4.08
C LEU A 55 9.42 -20.16 -5.54
N LEU A 56 8.16 -19.74 -5.75
CA LEU A 56 7.60 -19.59 -7.09
C LEU A 56 8.35 -18.53 -7.90
N LEU A 57 8.73 -17.41 -7.28
CA LEU A 57 9.53 -16.38 -7.96
C LEU A 57 10.93 -16.89 -8.29
N ILE A 58 11.60 -17.59 -7.37
CA ILE A 58 12.90 -18.22 -7.63
C ILE A 58 12.78 -19.19 -8.82
N ALA A 59 11.76 -20.06 -8.83
CA ALA A 59 11.51 -20.96 -9.94
C ALA A 59 11.26 -20.19 -11.25
N ALA A 60 10.49 -19.10 -11.22
CA ALA A 60 10.23 -18.27 -12.39
C ALA A 60 11.48 -17.54 -12.91
N ILE A 61 12.41 -17.14 -12.03
CA ILE A 61 13.71 -16.58 -12.41
C ILE A 61 14.54 -17.67 -13.09
N VAL A 62 14.69 -18.84 -12.48
CA VAL A 62 15.50 -19.95 -13.03
C VAL A 62 14.95 -20.42 -14.39
N LEU A 63 13.64 -20.61 -14.50
CA LEU A 63 13.00 -21.06 -15.74
C LEU A 63 13.00 -19.96 -16.81
N GLY A 64 12.65 -18.71 -16.42
CA GLY A 64 12.59 -17.57 -17.33
C GLY A 64 13.96 -17.17 -17.90
N SER A 65 15.03 -17.35 -17.13
CA SER A 65 16.42 -17.13 -17.58
C SER A 65 17.03 -18.35 -18.29
N ARG A 66 16.22 -19.35 -18.65
CA ARG A 66 16.63 -20.58 -19.36
C ARG A 66 17.70 -21.38 -18.59
N LEU A 67 17.42 -21.63 -17.31
CA LEU A 67 18.34 -22.23 -16.34
C LEU A 67 19.57 -21.36 -16.09
N LEU A 68 19.34 -20.06 -15.86
CA LEU A 68 20.37 -19.04 -15.56
C LEU A 68 21.34 -18.72 -16.72
N ARG A 69 21.09 -19.21 -17.94
CA ARG A 69 21.92 -18.89 -19.12
C ARG A 69 21.83 -17.42 -19.52
N ASP A 70 20.64 -16.85 -19.42
CA ASP A 70 20.37 -15.45 -19.77
C ASP A 70 20.43 -14.54 -18.52
N PHE A 71 20.89 -15.06 -17.37
CA PHE A 71 20.96 -14.33 -16.12
C PHE A 71 22.31 -13.60 -15.98
N ASP A 72 22.26 -12.28 -15.79
CA ASP A 72 23.44 -11.47 -15.50
C ASP A 72 23.78 -11.52 -14.00
N SER A 73 24.97 -12.02 -13.66
CA SER A 73 25.45 -12.10 -12.29
C SER A 73 25.57 -10.75 -11.59
N ALA A 74 25.79 -9.65 -12.33
CA ALA A 74 25.82 -8.30 -11.77
C ALA A 74 24.46 -7.89 -11.18
N LEU A 75 23.37 -8.52 -11.64
CA LEU A 75 22.02 -8.25 -11.17
C LEU A 75 21.60 -9.08 -9.95
N LEU A 76 22.46 -9.99 -9.49
CA LEU A 76 22.15 -10.92 -8.38
C LEU A 76 21.65 -10.21 -7.12
N PRO A 77 22.28 -9.12 -6.62
CA PRO A 77 21.79 -8.44 -5.42
C PRO A 77 20.37 -7.89 -5.59
N TYR A 78 20.03 -7.39 -6.77
CA TYR A 78 18.69 -6.93 -7.09
C TYR A 78 17.70 -8.10 -7.15
N ALA A 79 18.06 -9.22 -7.79
CA ALA A 79 17.23 -10.40 -7.85
C ALA A 79 16.88 -10.91 -6.44
N VAL A 80 17.87 -11.03 -5.55
CA VAL A 80 17.67 -11.39 -4.14
C VAL A 80 16.72 -10.40 -3.44
N ALA A 81 16.92 -9.10 -3.66
CA ALA A 81 16.04 -8.08 -3.11
C ALA A 81 14.59 -8.20 -3.62
N THR A 82 14.37 -8.57 -4.89
CA THR A 82 13.01 -8.83 -5.42
C THR A 82 12.36 -10.07 -4.80
N VAL A 83 13.12 -11.12 -4.49
CA VAL A 83 12.61 -12.31 -3.78
C VAL A 83 12.19 -11.97 -2.36
N PHE A 84 12.98 -11.15 -1.66
CA PHE A 84 12.62 -10.64 -0.33
C PHE A 84 11.40 -9.72 -0.37
N LEU A 85 11.33 -8.83 -1.37
CA LEU A 85 10.17 -7.98 -1.62
C LEU A 85 8.91 -8.85 -1.84
N ALA A 86 8.99 -9.89 -2.66
CA ALA A 86 7.89 -10.81 -2.93
C ALA A 86 7.42 -11.54 -1.65
N PHE A 87 8.36 -12.02 -0.82
CA PHE A 87 8.07 -12.57 0.50
C PHE A 87 7.30 -11.57 1.36
N GLY A 88 7.88 -10.38 1.57
CA GLY A 88 7.35 -9.36 2.46
C GLY A 88 5.98 -8.86 2.01
N VAL A 89 5.78 -8.70 0.70
CA VAL A 89 4.49 -8.34 0.13
C VAL A 89 3.45 -9.42 0.39
N ALA A 90 3.73 -10.69 0.08
CA ALA A 90 2.80 -11.79 0.29
C ALA A 90 2.47 -12.00 1.78
N TYR A 91 3.48 -11.91 2.65
CA TYR A 91 3.31 -11.96 4.11
C TYR A 91 2.38 -10.84 4.59
N ARG A 92 2.70 -9.58 4.28
CA ARG A 92 1.93 -8.41 4.72
C ARG A 92 0.52 -8.39 4.15
N TYR A 93 0.35 -8.84 2.91
CA TYR A 93 -0.96 -8.97 2.28
C TYR A 93 -1.80 -10.03 2.98
N THR A 94 -1.22 -11.17 3.34
CA THR A 94 -1.90 -12.24 4.07
C THR A 94 -2.31 -11.79 5.48
N VAL A 95 -1.45 -11.06 6.19
CA VAL A 95 -1.78 -10.45 7.49
C VAL A 95 -2.93 -9.45 7.32
N TRP A 96 -2.87 -8.57 6.31
CA TRP A 96 -3.90 -7.57 6.04
C TRP A 96 -5.26 -8.21 5.73
N VAL A 97 -5.33 -9.16 4.79
CA VAL A 97 -6.57 -9.87 4.43
C VAL A 97 -7.07 -10.76 5.58
N SER A 98 -6.21 -11.08 6.56
CA SER A 98 -6.63 -11.84 7.73
C SER A 98 -7.44 -11.04 8.73
N ALA A 99 -7.37 -9.70 8.70
CA ALA A 99 -8.22 -8.86 9.55
C ALA A 99 -9.70 -9.02 9.17
N PRO A 100 -10.64 -9.17 10.12
CA PRO A 100 -12.04 -9.50 9.83
C PRO A 100 -12.71 -8.56 8.81
N GLY A 101 -12.55 -7.25 9.00
CA GLY A 101 -13.10 -6.24 8.09
C GLY A 101 -12.52 -6.34 6.69
N ALA A 102 -11.18 -6.44 6.57
CA ALA A 102 -10.53 -6.59 5.28
C ALA A 102 -10.92 -7.90 4.57
N ARG A 103 -11.03 -9.01 5.31
CA ARG A 103 -11.42 -10.32 4.79
C ARG A 103 -12.80 -10.31 4.16
N ARG A 104 -13.81 -9.80 4.88
CA ARG A 104 -15.20 -9.73 4.38
C ARG A 104 -15.27 -8.90 3.12
N LEU A 105 -14.58 -7.77 3.15
CA LEU A 105 -14.54 -6.82 2.08
C LEU A 105 -13.84 -7.37 0.83
N PHE A 106 -12.73 -8.05 1.04
CA PHE A 106 -11.98 -8.76 0.00
C PHE A 106 -12.85 -9.85 -0.63
N LYS A 107 -13.51 -10.70 0.17
CA LYS A 107 -14.42 -11.74 -0.34
C LYS A 107 -15.56 -11.16 -1.18
N LYS A 108 -16.23 -10.12 -0.70
CA LYS A 108 -17.32 -9.46 -1.45
C LYS A 108 -16.81 -8.78 -2.73
N GLY A 109 -15.66 -8.11 -2.66
CA GLY A 109 -15.03 -7.48 -3.82
C GLY A 109 -14.60 -8.48 -4.88
N PHE A 110 -14.01 -9.61 -4.47
CA PHE A 110 -13.59 -10.69 -5.37
C PHE A 110 -14.81 -11.37 -6.02
N GLY A 111 -15.84 -11.70 -5.23
CA GLY A 111 -17.08 -12.26 -5.77
C GLY A 111 -17.78 -11.32 -6.75
N SER A 112 -17.76 -10.01 -6.50
CA SER A 112 -18.31 -9.01 -7.43
C SER A 112 -17.48 -8.91 -8.72
N PHE A 113 -16.14 -8.97 -8.62
CA PHE A 113 -15.22 -8.89 -9.76
C PHE A 113 -15.30 -10.10 -10.69
N PHE A 114 -15.42 -11.31 -10.14
CA PHE A 114 -15.54 -12.55 -10.94
C PHE A 114 -16.99 -12.92 -11.29
N SER A 115 -17.98 -12.10 -10.94
CA SER A 115 -19.37 -12.35 -11.31
C SER A 115 -19.62 -12.01 -12.78
N ALA A 116 -19.86 -13.03 -13.59
CA ALA A 116 -20.24 -12.88 -15.00
C ALA A 116 -21.53 -12.04 -15.16
N ALA A 117 -22.46 -12.11 -14.20
CA ALA A 117 -23.68 -11.29 -14.22
C ALA A 117 -23.37 -9.79 -14.09
N ASN A 118 -22.43 -9.42 -13.22
CA ASN A 118 -21.99 -8.01 -13.07
C ASN A 118 -21.25 -7.52 -14.32
N PHE A 119 -20.41 -8.38 -14.91
CA PHE A 119 -19.70 -8.05 -16.14
C PHE A 119 -20.64 -7.86 -17.32
N ARG A 120 -21.72 -8.66 -17.41
CA ARG A 120 -22.77 -8.51 -18.43
C ARG A 120 -23.63 -7.27 -18.23
N LYS A 121 -24.00 -6.95 -16.97
CA LYS A 121 -24.78 -5.75 -16.65
C LYS A 121 -23.98 -4.45 -16.86
N ALA A 122 -22.67 -4.46 -16.61
CA ALA A 122 -21.83 -3.27 -16.65
C ALA A 122 -20.41 -3.56 -17.19
N PRO A 123 -20.26 -3.90 -18.48
CA PRO A 123 -18.98 -4.31 -19.06
C PRO A 123 -17.91 -3.21 -19.03
N THR A 124 -18.33 -1.94 -19.04
CA THR A 124 -17.42 -0.78 -18.98
C THR A 124 -17.04 -0.38 -17.55
N ALA A 125 -17.72 -0.89 -16.52
CA ALA A 125 -17.50 -0.46 -15.14
C ALA A 125 -16.11 -0.83 -14.63
N VAL A 126 -15.65 -2.06 -14.87
CA VAL A 126 -14.33 -2.52 -14.41
C VAL A 126 -13.19 -1.79 -15.13
N PRO A 127 -13.11 -1.73 -16.47
CA PRO A 127 -12.07 -0.98 -17.16
C PRO A 127 -12.05 0.51 -16.77
N ARG A 128 -13.24 1.13 -16.67
CA ARG A 128 -13.37 2.52 -16.24
C ARG A 128 -12.83 2.72 -14.83
N MET A 129 -13.17 1.85 -13.89
CA MET A 129 -12.70 1.94 -12.50
C MET A 129 -11.18 1.74 -12.41
N ILE A 130 -10.61 0.79 -13.15
CA ILE A 130 -9.15 0.60 -13.22
C ILE A 130 -8.49 1.89 -13.74
N ALA A 131 -8.97 2.43 -14.86
CA ALA A 131 -8.43 3.65 -15.43
C ALA A 131 -8.56 4.85 -14.46
N THR A 132 -9.72 5.06 -13.84
CA THR A 132 -9.94 6.25 -13.00
C THR A 132 -9.34 6.15 -11.60
N TYR A 133 -9.32 4.97 -10.98
CA TYR A 133 -8.86 4.79 -9.60
C TYR A 133 -7.42 4.29 -9.49
N LEU A 134 -6.95 3.49 -10.44
CA LEU A 134 -5.60 2.92 -10.40
C LEU A 134 -4.61 3.73 -11.25
N GLY A 135 -4.96 4.00 -12.51
CA GLY A 135 -4.11 4.76 -13.43
C GLY A 135 -4.12 6.27 -13.15
N PHE A 136 -5.24 6.94 -13.49
CA PHE A 136 -5.35 8.40 -13.38
C PHE A 136 -5.61 8.90 -11.97
N GLN A 137 -6.01 8.03 -11.04
CA GLN A 137 -6.19 8.36 -9.61
C GLN A 137 -6.98 9.67 -9.39
N LYS A 138 -8.11 9.83 -10.11
CA LYS A 138 -8.86 11.10 -10.22
C LYS A 138 -9.33 11.66 -8.86
N PHE A 139 -9.50 10.82 -7.86
CA PHE A 139 -9.86 11.23 -6.48
C PHE A 139 -8.83 12.19 -5.87
N LEU A 140 -7.56 12.16 -6.31
CA LEU A 140 -6.52 13.05 -5.83
C LEU A 140 -6.61 14.42 -6.50
N GLY A 141 -6.93 14.44 -7.81
CA GLY A 141 -7.14 15.66 -8.59
C GLY A 141 -8.32 16.49 -8.10
N ALA A 142 -9.39 15.84 -7.63
CA ALA A 142 -10.55 16.50 -7.03
C ALA A 142 -10.22 17.29 -5.75
N ARG A 143 -9.07 17.01 -5.10
CA ARG A 143 -8.63 17.72 -3.89
C ARG A 143 -7.52 18.72 -4.15
N SER A 144 -6.63 18.45 -5.11
CA SER A 144 -5.52 19.34 -5.47
C SER A 144 -4.86 18.88 -6.76
N ARG A 145 -4.84 19.78 -7.77
CA ARG A 145 -4.21 19.52 -9.07
C ARG A 145 -2.71 19.31 -8.99
N SER A 146 -2.02 20.07 -8.12
CA SER A 146 -0.57 19.96 -7.94
C SER A 146 -0.17 18.64 -7.29
N ARG A 147 -0.89 18.19 -6.24
CA ARG A 147 -0.68 16.85 -5.65
C ARG A 147 -0.93 15.75 -6.68
N TRP A 148 -1.94 15.92 -7.52
CA TRP A 148 -2.27 14.96 -8.55
C TRP A 148 -1.17 14.84 -9.59
N ALA A 149 -0.70 15.95 -10.16
CA ALA A 149 0.38 15.95 -11.15
C ALA A 149 1.66 15.33 -10.57
N ALA A 150 2.09 15.74 -9.37
CA ALA A 150 3.26 15.18 -8.71
C ALA A 150 3.12 13.68 -8.43
N HIS A 151 1.92 13.20 -8.07
CA HIS A 151 1.70 11.76 -7.90
C HIS A 151 1.73 11.02 -9.23
N GLN A 152 1.18 11.58 -10.32
CA GLN A 152 1.25 10.96 -11.64
C GLN A 152 2.69 10.77 -12.09
N LEU A 153 3.55 11.78 -11.88
CA LEU A 153 4.98 11.70 -12.14
C LEU A 153 5.65 10.54 -11.37
N ILE A 154 5.47 10.48 -10.04
CA ILE A 154 6.01 9.37 -9.24
C ILE A 154 5.46 8.02 -9.69
N PHE A 155 4.13 7.93 -9.89
CA PHE A 155 3.45 6.68 -10.17
C PHE A 155 3.90 6.08 -11.49
N TRP A 156 3.87 6.87 -12.57
CA TRP A 156 4.30 6.40 -13.90
C TRP A 156 5.81 6.19 -13.98
N GLY A 157 6.61 7.05 -13.33
CA GLY A 157 8.05 6.85 -13.24
C GLY A 157 8.42 5.55 -12.51
N CYS A 158 7.84 5.29 -11.34
CA CYS A 158 8.09 4.04 -10.60
C CYS A 158 7.55 2.82 -11.34
N LEU A 159 6.39 2.92 -12.01
CA LEU A 159 5.81 1.82 -12.77
C LEU A 159 6.68 1.47 -13.99
N LEU A 160 7.15 2.48 -14.72
CA LEU A 160 8.07 2.30 -15.83
C LEU A 160 9.38 1.65 -15.37
N ALA A 161 9.98 2.17 -14.28
CA ALA A 161 11.17 1.59 -13.69
C ALA A 161 10.96 0.12 -13.29
N ALA A 162 9.86 -0.21 -12.61
CA ALA A 162 9.56 -1.58 -12.22
C ALA A 162 9.32 -2.50 -13.43
N ALA A 163 8.62 -2.02 -14.46
CA ALA A 163 8.32 -2.77 -15.67
C ALA A 163 9.59 -3.14 -16.48
N ILE A 164 10.63 -2.31 -16.40
CA ILE A 164 11.93 -2.56 -17.04
C ILE A 164 12.84 -3.37 -16.11
N THR A 165 13.04 -2.91 -14.88
CA THR A 165 14.06 -3.46 -13.98
C THR A 165 13.72 -4.86 -13.50
N PHE A 166 12.48 -5.16 -13.12
CA PHE A 166 12.17 -6.49 -12.59
C PHE A 166 12.40 -7.60 -13.61
N PRO A 167 11.84 -7.55 -14.83
CA PRO A 167 12.10 -8.60 -15.81
C PRO A 167 13.58 -8.67 -16.23
N LEU A 168 14.30 -7.53 -16.25
CA LEU A 168 15.74 -7.51 -16.50
C LEU A 168 16.51 -8.25 -15.39
N THR A 169 16.22 -7.94 -14.11
CA THR A 169 16.85 -8.61 -12.95
C THR A 169 16.51 -10.09 -12.85
N TRP A 170 15.41 -10.53 -13.47
CA TRP A 170 15.02 -11.93 -13.53
C TRP A 170 15.63 -12.67 -14.73
N GLY A 171 16.36 -11.98 -15.60
CA GLY A 171 16.87 -12.54 -16.85
C GLY A 171 15.76 -12.93 -17.83
N TRP A 172 14.58 -12.31 -17.77
CA TRP A 172 13.46 -12.62 -18.66
C TRP A 172 13.58 -11.99 -20.03
N PHE A 173 14.35 -10.91 -20.15
CA PHE A 173 14.75 -10.38 -21.44
C PHE A 173 16.20 -9.94 -21.44
N THR A 174 16.82 -9.99 -22.61
CA THR A 174 18.23 -9.64 -22.84
C THR A 174 18.36 -8.82 -24.11
N PHE A 175 19.41 -8.00 -24.18
CA PHE A 175 19.82 -7.32 -25.40
C PHE A 175 21.12 -7.93 -25.89
N THR A 176 21.09 -8.59 -27.05
CA THR A 176 22.29 -9.18 -27.66
C THR A 176 22.71 -8.35 -28.86
N SER A 177 24.00 -8.05 -28.98
CA SER A 177 24.54 -7.39 -30.18
C SER A 177 24.37 -8.30 -31.39
N SER A 178 23.74 -7.79 -32.45
CA SER A 178 23.49 -8.55 -33.69
C SER A 178 24.74 -8.69 -34.56
N THR A 179 25.68 -7.75 -34.46
CA THR A 179 26.87 -7.65 -35.34
C THR A 179 28.18 -7.53 -34.57
N GLY A 180 28.18 -7.77 -33.25
CA GLY A 180 29.36 -7.68 -32.39
C GLY A 180 29.79 -6.25 -32.04
N SER A 181 29.89 -5.35 -33.01
CA SER A 181 30.38 -3.97 -32.84
C SER A 181 29.46 -2.87 -33.38
N GLY A 182 28.36 -3.21 -34.06
CA GLY A 182 27.41 -2.24 -34.63
C GLY A 182 26.31 -1.79 -33.66
N PRO A 183 25.54 -0.73 -34.00
CA PRO A 183 24.46 -0.23 -33.16
C PRO A 183 23.20 -1.11 -33.16
N GLY A 184 23.24 -2.27 -33.83
CA GLY A 184 22.13 -3.20 -33.95
C GLY A 184 22.05 -4.16 -32.76
N TYR A 185 20.98 -4.08 -32.00
CA TYR A 185 20.68 -4.96 -30.87
C TYR A 185 19.42 -5.77 -31.14
N GLU A 186 19.42 -7.01 -30.67
CA GLU A 186 18.24 -7.87 -30.67
C GLU A 186 17.72 -7.97 -29.24
N MET A 187 16.48 -7.54 -29.04
CA MET A 187 15.75 -7.79 -27.80
C MET A 187 15.20 -9.22 -27.85
N ARG A 188 15.61 -10.03 -26.88
CA ARG A 188 15.15 -11.40 -26.71
C ARG A 188 14.34 -11.50 -25.44
N ILE A 189 13.19 -12.17 -25.47
CA ILE A 189 12.39 -12.48 -24.29
C ILE A 189 12.35 -14.00 -24.14
N TRP A 190 12.76 -14.52 -22.99
CA TRP A 190 12.91 -15.95 -22.72
C TRP A 190 13.72 -16.70 -23.81
N GLY A 191 14.72 -16.02 -24.39
CA GLY A 191 15.57 -16.51 -25.48
C GLY A 191 15.04 -16.31 -26.90
N PHE A 192 13.75 -16.02 -27.07
CA PHE A 192 13.14 -15.78 -28.37
C PHE A 192 13.38 -14.34 -28.83
N LYS A 193 13.90 -14.17 -30.05
CA LYS A 193 14.04 -12.84 -30.67
C LYS A 193 12.66 -12.25 -30.91
N ILE A 194 12.40 -11.10 -30.29
CA ILE A 194 11.13 -10.37 -30.44
C ILE A 194 11.31 -9.18 -31.39
N LEU A 195 12.39 -8.42 -31.21
CA LEU A 195 12.60 -7.16 -31.93
C LEU A 195 14.09 -6.97 -32.24
N GLY A 196 14.40 -6.50 -33.45
CA GLY A 196 15.70 -5.92 -33.78
C GLY A 196 15.60 -4.39 -33.73
N VAL A 197 16.46 -3.74 -32.95
CA VAL A 197 16.48 -2.28 -32.79
C VAL A 197 17.87 -1.73 -33.08
N ASN A 198 17.90 -0.57 -33.73
CA ASN A 198 19.11 0.22 -33.85
C ASN A 198 19.14 1.22 -32.68
N ALA A 199 20.16 1.16 -31.84
CA ALA A 199 20.29 2.00 -30.65
C ALA A 199 20.31 3.51 -30.96
N LEU A 200 20.69 3.89 -32.19
CA LEU A 200 20.78 5.29 -32.63
C LEU A 200 19.43 5.88 -33.07
N ASN A 201 18.42 5.04 -33.32
CA ASN A 201 17.10 5.55 -33.70
C ASN A 201 16.28 5.91 -32.46
N VAL A 202 15.21 6.69 -32.64
CA VAL A 202 14.38 7.18 -31.52
C VAL A 202 13.84 6.04 -30.65
N VAL A 203 13.43 4.93 -31.25
CA VAL A 203 12.88 3.78 -30.50
C VAL A 203 13.96 3.09 -29.68
N GLY A 204 15.14 2.83 -30.27
CA GLY A 204 16.28 2.26 -29.58
C GLY A 204 16.75 3.17 -28.44
N TRP A 205 16.89 4.47 -28.70
CA TRP A 205 17.21 5.46 -27.68
C TRP A 205 16.22 5.42 -26.51
N LEU A 206 14.90 5.41 -26.78
CA LEU A 206 13.88 5.30 -25.74
C LEU A 206 13.98 4.00 -24.94
N MET A 207 14.36 2.89 -25.57
CA MET A 207 14.53 1.60 -24.89
C MET A 207 15.76 1.59 -23.98
N PHE A 208 16.91 2.09 -24.46
CA PHE A 208 18.15 2.15 -23.67
C PHE A 208 18.12 3.24 -22.59
N HIS A 209 17.35 4.32 -22.79
CA HIS A 209 17.18 5.42 -21.82
C HIS A 209 15.86 5.35 -21.04
N GLY A 210 15.14 4.21 -21.09
CA GLY A 210 13.84 4.07 -20.42
C GLY A 210 13.90 4.31 -18.90
N LEU A 211 15.01 3.93 -18.26
CA LEU A 211 15.24 4.18 -16.83
C LEU A 211 15.60 5.64 -16.53
N ASP A 212 16.28 6.33 -17.46
CA ASP A 212 16.54 7.77 -17.33
C ASP A 212 15.23 8.57 -17.40
N LEU A 213 14.34 8.21 -18.32
CA LEU A 213 13.01 8.81 -18.41
C LEU A 213 12.19 8.58 -17.13
N ALA A 214 12.27 7.37 -16.57
CA ALA A 214 11.64 7.08 -15.28
C ALA A 214 12.20 7.98 -14.17
N ALA A 215 13.52 8.17 -14.09
CA ALA A 215 14.16 9.04 -13.11
C ALA A 215 13.74 10.52 -13.27
N VAL A 216 13.69 11.03 -14.50
CA VAL A 216 13.23 12.40 -14.82
C VAL A 216 11.78 12.62 -14.39
N LEU A 217 10.92 11.61 -14.43
CA LEU A 217 9.57 11.69 -13.86
C LEU A 217 9.58 11.64 -12.33
N VAL A 218 10.33 10.72 -11.73
CA VAL A 218 10.31 10.51 -10.27
C VAL A 218 10.88 11.70 -9.52
N ILE A 219 11.97 12.33 -9.99
CA ILE A 219 12.67 13.41 -9.28
C ILE A 219 11.75 14.61 -8.98
N PRO A 220 11.08 15.25 -9.97
CA PRO A 220 10.21 16.39 -9.68
C PRO A 220 9.00 16.01 -8.81
N GLY A 221 8.41 14.84 -9.05
CA GLY A 221 7.26 14.36 -8.28
C GLY A 221 7.61 14.12 -6.81
N ALA A 222 8.71 13.41 -6.54
CA ALA A 222 9.21 13.14 -5.19
C ALA A 222 9.64 14.43 -4.49
N SER A 223 10.34 15.32 -5.20
CA SER A 223 10.80 16.61 -4.68
C SER A 223 9.64 17.52 -4.29
N TYR A 224 8.56 17.54 -5.09
CA TYR A 224 7.35 18.30 -4.74
C TYR A 224 6.73 17.83 -3.42
N PHE A 225 6.56 16.51 -3.22
CA PHE A 225 6.01 15.99 -1.97
C PHE A 225 6.95 16.17 -0.79
N LEU A 226 8.26 16.12 -1.03
CA LEU A 226 9.30 16.35 -0.03
C LEU A 226 9.23 17.80 0.46
N TRP A 227 9.30 18.75 -0.47
CA TRP A 227 9.16 20.18 -0.21
C TRP A 227 7.88 20.51 0.54
N ARG A 228 6.74 19.94 0.10
CA ARG A 228 5.45 20.15 0.76
C ARG A 228 5.45 19.65 2.21
N ARG A 229 6.03 18.47 2.47
CA ARG A 229 6.11 17.90 3.83
C ARG A 229 6.94 18.80 4.76
N MET A 230 7.96 19.48 4.24
CA MET A 230 8.78 20.40 5.01
C MET A 230 8.12 21.77 5.25
N LYS A 231 7.10 22.16 4.46
CA LYS A 231 6.46 23.49 4.55
C LYS A 231 5.07 23.48 5.21
N ASP A 232 4.33 22.38 5.14
CA ASP A 232 2.95 22.30 5.61
C ASP A 232 2.90 22.10 7.14
N ARG A 233 2.53 23.14 7.90
CA ARG A 233 2.54 23.14 9.38
C ARG A 233 1.69 22.03 9.99
N GLY A 234 0.59 21.65 9.34
CA GLY A 234 -0.26 20.55 9.79
C GLY A 234 0.32 19.15 9.51
N ALA A 235 1.27 19.04 8.57
CA ALA A 235 1.98 17.80 8.31
C ALA A 235 3.13 17.59 9.30
N ILE A 236 3.86 18.65 9.64
CA ILE A 236 5.05 18.61 10.51
C ILE A 236 4.72 18.04 11.89
N THR A 237 3.56 18.38 12.47
CA THR A 237 3.18 17.98 13.84
C THR A 237 2.89 16.49 14.02
N GLY A 238 2.63 15.75 12.93
CA GLY A 238 2.34 14.32 12.96
C GLY A 238 3.30 13.45 12.14
N GLN A 239 4.34 14.06 11.54
CA GLN A 239 5.22 13.39 10.60
C GLN A 239 6.18 12.43 11.29
N ARG A 240 6.32 11.21 10.74
CA ARG A 240 7.36 10.26 11.17
C ARG A 240 8.44 10.19 10.11
N PHE A 241 9.67 10.56 10.45
CA PHE A 241 10.81 10.59 9.51
C PHE A 241 10.90 9.31 8.67
N ALA A 242 10.95 8.16 9.33
CA ALA A 242 11.11 6.86 8.70
C ALA A 242 9.95 6.46 7.76
N TYR A 243 8.73 6.94 7.99
CA TYR A 243 7.55 6.55 7.20
C TYR A 243 7.14 7.58 6.15
N ASP A 244 7.44 8.86 6.36
CA ASP A 244 6.95 9.95 5.52
C ASP A 244 8.05 10.61 4.70
N LEU A 245 9.28 10.67 5.21
CA LEU A 245 10.38 11.39 4.58
C LEU A 245 11.35 10.43 3.89
N LEU A 246 11.82 9.41 4.61
CA LEU A 246 12.75 8.40 4.10
C LEU A 246 12.33 7.81 2.74
N PRO A 247 11.05 7.43 2.51
CA PRO A 247 10.66 6.85 1.22
C PRO A 247 10.82 7.81 0.04
N LEU A 248 10.61 9.12 0.25
CA LEU A 248 10.81 10.12 -0.80
C LEU A 248 12.30 10.36 -1.07
N ILE A 249 13.10 10.41 -0.01
CA ILE A 249 14.56 10.57 -0.13
C ILE A 249 15.13 9.37 -0.91
N CYS A 250 14.74 8.14 -0.56
CA CYS A 250 15.16 6.93 -1.27
C CYS A 250 14.83 7.00 -2.78
N LEU A 251 13.61 7.42 -3.14
CA LEU A 251 13.24 7.57 -4.56
C LEU A 251 14.11 8.61 -5.29
N ILE A 252 14.42 9.74 -4.65
CA ILE A 252 15.29 10.77 -5.22
C ILE A 252 16.72 10.23 -5.36
N VAL A 253 17.28 9.60 -4.31
CA VAL A 253 18.63 9.04 -4.32
C VAL A 253 18.77 8.00 -5.43
N ILE A 254 17.85 7.05 -5.54
CA ILE A 254 17.86 6.03 -6.61
C ILE A 254 17.81 6.70 -7.99
N SER A 255 16.92 7.67 -8.18
CA SER A 255 16.74 8.32 -9.48
C SER A 255 17.96 9.15 -9.89
N VAL A 256 18.51 9.95 -8.96
CA VAL A 256 19.69 10.79 -9.20
C VAL A 256 20.92 9.93 -9.47
N THR A 257 21.13 8.88 -8.67
CA THR A 257 22.27 7.99 -8.83
C THR A 257 22.20 7.19 -10.12
N GLY A 258 20.99 6.80 -10.55
CA GLY A 258 20.76 6.20 -11.87
C GLY A 258 21.15 7.13 -13.02
N LEU A 259 20.69 8.39 -12.99
CA LEU A 259 21.08 9.39 -14.00
C LEU A 259 22.58 9.69 -13.98
N LEU A 260 23.21 9.67 -12.80
CA LEU A 260 24.65 9.89 -12.66
C LEU A 260 25.47 8.74 -13.27
N LEU A 261 24.95 7.51 -13.34
CA LEU A 261 25.60 6.43 -14.08
C LEU A 261 25.65 6.73 -15.58
N THR A 262 24.52 7.14 -16.14
CA THR A 262 24.44 7.57 -17.54
C THR A 262 25.37 8.76 -17.79
N PHE A 263 25.35 9.76 -16.92
CA PHE A 263 26.24 10.92 -17.00
C PHE A 263 27.72 10.53 -16.93
N SER A 264 28.10 9.66 -15.99
CA SER A 264 29.47 9.16 -15.85
C SER A 264 29.94 8.44 -17.10
N SER A 265 29.08 7.59 -17.70
CA SER A 265 29.42 6.85 -18.92
C SER A 265 29.64 7.76 -20.13
N ILE A 266 28.81 8.80 -20.30
CA ILE A 266 28.82 9.67 -21.48
C ILE A 266 29.84 10.80 -21.34
N PHE A 267 29.90 11.47 -20.19
CA PHE A 267 30.66 12.71 -20.03
C PHE A 267 31.99 12.51 -19.30
N LEU A 268 32.04 11.55 -18.36
CA LEU A 268 33.26 11.28 -17.57
C LEU A 268 34.04 10.07 -18.09
N HIS A 269 33.63 9.50 -19.23
CA HIS A 269 34.24 8.30 -19.81
C HIS A 269 34.39 7.15 -18.79
N GLY A 270 33.40 7.00 -17.90
CA GLY A 270 33.39 6.00 -16.82
C GLY A 270 34.04 6.44 -15.50
N GLY A 271 34.50 7.67 -15.38
CA GLY A 271 35.05 8.20 -14.13
C GLY A 271 34.07 8.08 -12.96
N GLY A 272 34.47 7.36 -11.91
CA GLY A 272 33.65 7.12 -10.71
C GLY A 272 32.46 6.18 -10.90
N TYR A 273 32.34 5.51 -12.05
CA TYR A 273 31.19 4.67 -12.39
C TYR A 273 30.97 3.54 -11.36
N GLU A 274 32.02 2.84 -10.96
CA GLU A 274 31.93 1.71 -10.02
C GLU A 274 31.37 2.14 -8.65
N PHE A 275 31.85 3.27 -8.12
CA PHE A 275 31.35 3.83 -6.88
C PHE A 275 29.88 4.21 -6.99
N LEU A 276 29.49 4.90 -8.08
CA LEU A 276 28.11 5.27 -8.35
C LEU A 276 27.22 4.04 -8.50
N ALA A 277 27.72 2.97 -9.14
CA ALA A 277 26.98 1.74 -9.38
C ALA A 277 26.70 1.01 -8.08
N LEU A 278 27.73 0.89 -7.21
CA LEU A 278 27.57 0.33 -5.87
C LEU A 278 26.58 1.14 -5.03
N LEU A 279 26.72 2.46 -5.03
CA LEU A 279 25.85 3.35 -4.26
C LEU A 279 24.39 3.28 -4.75
N HIS A 280 24.18 3.24 -6.07
CA HIS A 280 22.87 3.04 -6.69
C HIS A 280 22.29 1.69 -6.30
N MET A 281 23.05 0.60 -6.45
CA MET A 281 22.65 -0.76 -6.11
C MET A 281 22.20 -0.87 -4.64
N VAL A 282 23.03 -0.41 -3.72
CA VAL A 282 22.75 -0.41 -2.28
C VAL A 282 21.45 0.35 -2.01
N SER A 283 21.28 1.54 -2.60
CA SER A 283 20.07 2.36 -2.43
C SER A 283 18.81 1.63 -2.92
N VAL A 284 18.88 0.95 -4.08
CA VAL A 284 17.76 0.17 -4.64
C VAL A 284 17.44 -1.03 -3.76
N VAL A 285 18.43 -1.85 -3.40
CA VAL A 285 18.26 -3.07 -2.59
C VAL A 285 17.60 -2.74 -1.25
N PHE A 286 18.11 -1.75 -0.51
CA PHE A 286 17.52 -1.35 0.76
C PHE A 286 16.09 -0.81 0.59
N THR A 287 15.81 -0.09 -0.50
CA THR A 287 14.46 0.41 -0.78
C THR A 287 13.48 -0.71 -1.08
N LEU A 288 13.88 -1.73 -1.85
CA LEU A 288 13.06 -2.92 -2.13
C LEU A 288 12.74 -3.71 -0.84
N ILE A 289 13.74 -3.89 0.02
CA ILE A 289 13.56 -4.53 1.34
C ILE A 289 12.59 -3.73 2.23
N TYR A 290 12.66 -2.40 2.16
CA TYR A 290 11.83 -1.50 2.98
C TYR A 290 10.36 -1.42 2.50
N ILE A 291 10.07 -1.51 1.20
CA ILE A 291 8.72 -1.33 0.61
C ILE A 291 7.59 -2.05 1.37
N PRO A 292 7.66 -3.36 1.70
CA PRO A 292 6.55 -4.08 2.34
C PRO A 292 6.28 -3.64 3.79
N PHE A 293 7.27 -3.06 4.45
CA PHE A 293 7.19 -2.62 5.85
C PHE A 293 6.96 -1.11 5.98
N GLY A 294 7.19 -0.36 4.92
CA GLY A 294 7.00 1.08 4.88
C GLY A 294 5.61 1.53 4.44
N LYS A 295 5.52 2.82 4.16
CA LYS A 295 4.31 3.46 3.63
C LYS A 295 3.94 2.93 2.24
N PHE A 296 4.90 2.46 1.44
CA PHE A 296 4.66 1.99 0.07
C PHE A 296 3.81 0.72 -0.03
N PHE A 297 3.60 -0.02 1.05
CA PHE A 297 2.70 -1.18 1.04
C PHE A 297 1.27 -0.85 0.52
N HIS A 298 0.82 0.40 0.66
CA HIS A 298 -0.45 0.85 0.08
C HIS A 298 -0.56 0.64 -1.44
N ILE A 299 0.58 0.61 -2.16
CA ILE A 299 0.64 0.35 -3.60
C ILE A 299 0.07 -1.04 -3.90
N VAL A 300 0.43 -2.05 -3.11
CA VAL A 300 -0.04 -3.43 -3.24
C VAL A 300 -1.52 -3.55 -2.83
N GLN A 301 -1.96 -2.78 -1.83
CA GLN A 301 -3.36 -2.83 -1.38
C GLN A 301 -4.33 -2.16 -2.36
N ARG A 302 -3.87 -1.17 -3.13
CA ARG A 302 -4.73 -0.31 -3.93
C ARG A 302 -5.56 -1.03 -5.01
N PRO A 303 -5.03 -2.04 -5.74
CA PRO A 303 -5.84 -2.84 -6.67
C PRO A 303 -7.07 -3.46 -6.00
N ALA A 304 -6.98 -3.88 -4.74
CA ALA A 304 -8.13 -4.44 -4.02
C ALA A 304 -9.26 -3.41 -3.79
N ALA A 305 -8.95 -2.10 -3.84
CA ALA A 305 -9.96 -1.06 -3.79
C ALA A 305 -10.89 -1.07 -5.01
N VAL A 306 -10.46 -1.58 -6.17
CA VAL A 306 -11.28 -1.65 -7.40
C VAL A 306 -12.47 -2.60 -7.20
N GLY A 307 -12.22 -3.85 -6.77
CA GLY A 307 -13.31 -4.79 -6.47
C GLY A 307 -14.25 -4.27 -5.40
N MET A 308 -13.71 -3.47 -4.48
CA MET A 308 -14.47 -2.78 -3.46
C MET A 308 -15.41 -1.68 -3.98
N GLN A 309 -14.93 -0.87 -4.92
CA GLN A 309 -15.76 0.12 -5.60
C GLN A 309 -16.83 -0.55 -6.47
N LEU A 310 -16.48 -1.68 -7.11
CA LEU A 310 -17.43 -2.46 -7.90
C LEU A 310 -18.57 -3.02 -7.04
N PHE A 311 -18.25 -3.58 -5.87
CA PHE A 311 -19.25 -4.01 -4.89
C PHE A 311 -20.18 -2.86 -4.48
N LYS A 312 -19.64 -1.67 -4.20
CA LYS A 312 -20.47 -0.50 -3.85
C LYS A 312 -21.32 -0.01 -5.01
N TYR A 313 -20.79 -0.05 -6.23
CA TYR A 313 -21.48 0.37 -7.44
C TYR A 313 -22.68 -0.53 -7.73
N THR A 314 -22.47 -1.84 -7.74
CA THR A 314 -23.51 -2.85 -7.98
C THR A 314 -24.57 -2.84 -6.87
N ALA A 315 -24.16 -2.79 -5.60
CA ALA A 315 -25.10 -2.70 -4.48
C ALA A 315 -25.99 -1.45 -4.57
N ARG A 316 -25.48 -0.31 -5.05
CA ARG A 316 -26.30 0.91 -5.17
C ARG A 316 -27.32 0.86 -6.30
N GLN A 317 -27.17 -0.04 -7.26
CA GLN A 317 -28.12 -0.22 -8.36
C GLN A 317 -29.24 -1.19 -7.97
N ASP A 318 -28.90 -2.25 -7.25
CA ASP A 318 -29.80 -3.38 -7.01
C ASP A 318 -30.45 -3.34 -5.60
N GLU A 319 -29.94 -2.52 -4.65
CA GLU A 319 -30.35 -2.58 -3.23
C GLU A 319 -30.89 -1.25 -2.69
N GLN A 320 -31.76 -1.36 -1.68
CA GLN A 320 -32.27 -0.20 -0.95
C GLN A 320 -31.16 0.50 -0.15
N VAL A 321 -31.20 1.83 -0.16
CA VAL A 321 -30.29 2.70 0.59
C VAL A 321 -30.90 2.99 1.95
N PHE A 322 -30.17 2.67 3.03
CA PHE A 322 -30.57 3.03 4.38
C PHE A 322 -30.51 4.54 4.59
N ALA A 323 -31.53 5.11 5.21
CA ALA A 323 -31.56 6.50 5.66
C ALA A 323 -31.01 6.64 7.09
N CYS A 324 -30.41 7.80 7.38
CA CYS A 324 -29.88 8.11 8.70
C CYS A 324 -31.02 8.29 9.70
N LYS A 325 -31.00 7.53 10.81
CA LYS A 325 -32.01 7.63 11.88
C LYS A 325 -32.21 9.03 12.46
N ARG A 326 -31.21 9.90 12.37
CA ARG A 326 -31.28 11.27 12.93
C ARG A 326 -31.67 12.34 11.91
N CYS A 327 -31.16 12.27 10.69
CA CYS A 327 -31.27 13.37 9.72
C CYS A 327 -31.88 12.97 8.37
N GLY A 328 -32.31 11.72 8.21
CA GLY A 328 -32.92 11.21 6.96
C GLY A 328 -31.95 11.03 5.79
N GLU A 329 -30.78 11.66 5.81
CA GLU A 329 -29.75 11.53 4.75
C GLU A 329 -29.34 10.08 4.47
N PRO A 330 -29.10 9.70 3.20
CA PRO A 330 -28.67 8.36 2.83
C PRO A 330 -27.33 8.01 3.50
N VAL A 331 -27.29 6.84 4.14
CA VAL A 331 -26.11 6.30 4.83
C VAL A 331 -25.31 5.41 3.86
N ASP A 332 -25.83 4.24 3.53
CA ASP A 332 -25.28 3.32 2.53
C ASP A 332 -26.31 2.19 2.24
N THR A 333 -25.95 1.25 1.37
CA THR A 333 -26.77 0.09 0.99
C THR A 333 -26.89 -0.96 2.10
N ALA A 334 -27.94 -1.76 2.06
CA ALA A 334 -28.14 -2.84 3.04
C ALA A 334 -26.97 -3.83 3.16
N PRO A 335 -26.36 -4.32 2.05
CA PRO A 335 -25.20 -5.20 2.13
C PRO A 335 -23.96 -4.54 2.74
N TYR A 336 -23.85 -3.21 2.68
CA TYR A 336 -22.76 -2.46 3.30
C TYR A 336 -22.96 -2.32 4.82
N VAL A 337 -24.16 -1.91 5.23
CA VAL A 337 -24.54 -1.78 6.66
C VAL A 337 -24.37 -3.12 7.37
N GLU A 338 -24.83 -4.22 6.78
CA GLU A 338 -24.68 -5.54 7.38
C GLU A 338 -23.22 -6.01 7.44
N ASN A 339 -22.40 -5.65 6.45
CA ASN A 339 -20.96 -5.92 6.50
C ASN A 339 -20.29 -5.18 7.68
N LEU A 340 -20.69 -3.93 7.93
CA LEU A 340 -20.20 -3.16 9.07
C LEU A 340 -20.64 -3.79 10.40
N ARG A 341 -21.92 -4.17 10.56
CA ARG A 341 -22.40 -4.89 11.76
C ARG A 341 -21.64 -6.18 11.98
N ALA A 342 -21.47 -7.00 10.94
CA ALA A 342 -20.77 -8.26 11.02
C ALA A 342 -19.28 -8.09 11.40
N THR A 343 -18.62 -7.07 10.85
CA THR A 343 -17.23 -6.72 11.22
C THR A 343 -17.14 -6.32 12.69
N MET A 344 -18.11 -5.55 13.19
CA MET A 344 -18.15 -5.15 14.59
C MET A 344 -18.40 -6.34 15.52
N ARG A 345 -19.25 -7.30 15.11
CA ARG A 345 -19.43 -8.57 15.84
C ARG A 345 -18.13 -9.38 15.93
N ASP A 346 -17.38 -9.52 14.82
CA ASP A 346 -16.08 -10.22 14.85
C ASP A 346 -15.06 -9.57 15.75
N LEU A 347 -15.04 -8.24 15.76
CA LEU A 347 -14.14 -7.44 16.59
C LEU A 347 -14.62 -7.29 18.03
N LYS A 348 -15.78 -7.90 18.38
CA LYS A 348 -16.43 -7.77 19.70
C LYS A 348 -16.65 -6.30 20.10
N LEU A 349 -17.04 -5.48 19.13
CA LEU A 349 -17.32 -4.06 19.31
C LEU A 349 -18.83 -3.84 19.48
N ASP A 350 -19.25 -3.35 20.64
CA ASP A 350 -20.66 -3.12 20.98
C ASP A 350 -21.15 -1.73 20.56
N PHE A 351 -21.11 -1.42 19.25
CA PHE A 351 -21.60 -0.14 18.71
C PHE A 351 -22.69 -0.32 17.63
N ASN A 352 -23.40 -1.46 17.61
CA ASN A 352 -24.36 -1.79 16.55
C ASN A 352 -25.43 -0.71 16.33
N ALA A 353 -25.86 -0.05 17.41
CA ALA A 353 -26.82 1.06 17.36
C ALA A 353 -26.35 2.20 16.45
N PHE A 354 -25.04 2.43 16.31
CA PHE A 354 -24.50 3.53 15.52
C PHE A 354 -24.39 3.23 14.03
N VAL A 355 -24.56 1.99 13.57
CA VAL A 355 -24.29 1.63 12.16
C VAL A 355 -25.21 2.40 11.19
N GLU A 356 -26.44 2.71 11.61
CA GLU A 356 -27.47 3.43 10.84
C GLU A 356 -27.40 4.96 10.96
N TYR A 357 -26.34 5.50 11.56
CA TYR A 357 -26.11 6.95 11.61
C TYR A 357 -25.05 7.37 10.57
N CYS A 358 -25.32 8.48 9.88
CA CYS A 358 -24.36 9.05 8.94
C CYS A 358 -23.10 9.57 9.68
N PRO A 359 -21.94 9.68 9.00
CA PRO A 359 -20.68 10.13 9.63
C PRO A 359 -20.76 11.52 10.27
N ARG A 360 -21.65 12.41 9.78
CA ARG A 360 -21.90 13.73 10.38
C ARG A 360 -22.63 13.57 11.72
N CYS A 361 -23.76 12.87 11.75
CA CYS A 361 -24.54 12.66 12.97
C CYS A 361 -23.75 11.90 14.04
N LYS A 362 -22.92 10.93 13.66
CA LYS A 362 -21.98 10.25 14.57
C LYS A 362 -21.04 11.24 15.26
N ARG A 363 -20.44 12.16 14.51
CA ARG A 363 -19.54 13.20 15.06
C ARG A 363 -20.28 14.15 15.99
N VAL A 364 -21.50 14.57 15.64
CA VAL A 364 -22.30 15.46 16.50
C VAL A 364 -22.72 14.74 17.79
N LEU A 365 -23.21 13.49 17.71
CA LEU A 365 -23.58 12.72 18.90
C LEU A 365 -22.38 12.52 19.83
N ARG A 366 -21.21 12.18 19.28
CA ARG A 366 -19.97 12.07 20.04
C ARG A 366 -19.57 13.41 20.67
N GLY A 367 -19.64 14.51 19.92
CA GLY A 367 -19.32 15.85 20.42
C GLY A 367 -20.23 16.29 21.56
N ASN A 368 -21.54 16.08 21.41
CA ASN A 368 -22.53 16.37 22.44
C ASN A 368 -22.29 15.53 23.70
N ALA A 369 -22.02 14.23 23.55
CA ALA A 369 -21.69 13.36 24.67
C ALA A 369 -20.39 13.80 25.37
N TYR A 370 -19.37 14.20 24.61
CA TYR A 370 -18.12 14.70 25.18
C TYR A 370 -18.32 16.01 25.96
N LEU A 371 -19.12 16.94 25.44
CA LEU A 371 -19.46 18.19 26.13
C LEU A 371 -20.28 17.94 27.40
N ALA A 372 -21.24 17.00 27.34
CA ALA A 372 -22.09 16.67 28.48
C ALA A 372 -21.36 15.92 29.61
N HIS A 373 -20.43 15.02 29.25
CA HIS A 373 -19.81 14.10 30.22
C HIS A 373 -18.37 14.44 30.59
N VAL A 374 -17.59 15.06 29.69
CA VAL A 374 -16.16 15.33 29.92
C VAL A 374 -15.89 16.82 30.13
N LYS A 375 -16.51 17.69 29.34
CA LYS A 375 -16.33 19.14 29.40
C LYS A 375 -17.60 19.85 29.88
N LYS A 376 -18.21 19.33 30.95
CA LYS A 376 -19.44 19.89 31.51
C LYS A 376 -19.20 21.36 31.90
N GLY A 377 -19.93 22.29 31.28
CA GLY A 377 -19.79 23.74 31.53
C GLY A 377 -18.85 24.50 30.58
N PHE A 378 -18.17 23.83 29.64
CA PHE A 378 -17.39 24.49 28.60
C PHE A 378 -18.35 25.01 27.52
N LYS A 379 -18.59 26.33 27.50
CA LYS A 379 -19.39 27.01 26.46
C LYS A 379 -18.51 27.44 25.29
#